data_AF-A0A9K3IRK1-F1
#
_entry.id   AF-A0A9K3IRK1-F1
#
_cell.length_a   1.000
_cell.length_b   1.000
_cell.length_c   1.000
_cell.angle_alpha   90.00
_cell.angle_beta   90.00
_cell.angle_gamma   90.00
#
_symmetry.space_group_name_H-M   'P 1'
#
loop_
_entity.id
_entity.type
_entity.pdbx_description
1 polymer ?
#
loop_
_entity_poly.entity_id
_entity_poly.type
_entity_poly.pdbx_seq_one_letter_code
_entity_poly.pdbx_strand_id
1 'polypeptide(L)'
;MLSTPLAASSGDDTDEDLSNHVLLPEDDVLSTKYSVKRILDSMNIFQIAEPPHNLLKLLEKSIGFEGVETFDTDQIQSLLPVELKNSWSLPIISLTCISIVIPNIDEEVVDNLLKSVDECLYFTGEVERCLNKPSLYIRRAGSILWLNYVKDNRKWLDTTLRKSAYEGKTPTGIVKSFTPTAEDVVTKFNRGTNGEPVEKEKLPWKVTAANSMYRIAKSYPAYV
;
A
#
# COMPACT_ATOMS: atom_id res chain seq x y z
N MET A 1 -15.96 -32.01 49.09
CA MET A 1 -16.17 -30.68 48.48
C MET A 1 -14.87 -29.90 48.69
N LEU A 2 -13.92 -30.02 47.77
CA LEU A 2 -13.73 -29.15 46.58
C LEU A 2 -13.33 -27.72 46.96
N SER A 3 -12.05 -27.40 46.81
CA SER A 3 -11.55 -26.13 46.27
C SER A 3 -10.09 -26.32 45.85
N THR A 4 -9.91 -26.40 44.54
CA THR A 4 -8.64 -26.36 43.79
C THR A 4 -8.05 -24.95 43.79
N PRO A 5 -6.72 -24.80 43.64
CA PRO A 5 -6.08 -23.51 43.41
C PRO A 5 -5.94 -23.18 41.91
N LEU A 6 -6.11 -21.88 41.65
CA LEU A 6 -5.58 -21.02 40.58
C LEU A 6 -4.88 -21.70 39.38
N ALA A 7 -5.50 -21.61 38.20
CA ALA A 7 -4.82 -21.71 36.91
C ALA A 7 -4.92 -20.35 36.20
N ALA A 8 -3.75 -19.88 35.76
CA ALA A 8 -3.56 -18.61 35.09
C ALA A 8 -4.40 -18.51 33.81
N SER A 9 -4.98 -17.33 33.61
CA SER A 9 -5.47 -16.86 32.31
C SER A 9 -4.33 -16.99 31.30
N SER A 10 -4.54 -17.82 30.27
CA SER A 10 -3.66 -17.87 29.11
C SER A 10 -3.62 -16.49 28.49
N GLY A 11 -2.44 -15.86 28.49
CA GLY A 11 -2.15 -14.75 27.59
C GLY A 11 -2.28 -15.29 26.18
N ASP A 12 -3.28 -14.79 25.47
CA ASP A 12 -3.41 -14.93 24.04
C ASP A 12 -2.37 -13.98 23.43
N ASP A 13 -1.11 -14.42 23.40
CA ASP A 13 -0.08 -13.80 22.59
C ASP A 13 -0.39 -14.22 21.15
N THR A 14 -1.25 -13.44 20.49
CA THR A 14 -1.34 -13.46 19.03
C THR A 14 -0.01 -12.98 18.49
N ASP A 15 0.90 -13.92 18.22
CA ASP A 15 2.16 -13.69 17.52
C ASP A 15 1.80 -13.26 16.09
N GLU A 16 1.58 -11.96 15.91
CA GLU A 16 1.30 -11.36 14.60
C GLU A 16 2.55 -11.50 13.74
N ASP A 17 2.47 -12.33 12.71
CA ASP A 17 3.54 -12.53 11.74
C ASP A 17 3.70 -11.28 10.86
N LEU A 18 4.46 -10.31 11.36
CA LEU A 18 4.77 -9.06 10.66
C LEU A 18 5.73 -9.25 9.47
N SER A 19 6.12 -10.48 9.11
CA SER A 19 7.03 -10.76 7.99
C SER A 19 6.52 -10.23 6.64
N ASN A 20 5.20 -10.07 6.52
CA ASN A 20 4.54 -9.49 5.35
C ASN A 20 4.59 -7.96 5.28
N HIS A 21 4.87 -7.29 6.40
CA HIS A 21 4.95 -5.83 6.53
C HIS A 21 6.39 -5.34 6.76
N VAL A 22 7.26 -6.22 7.27
CA VAL A 22 8.66 -5.95 7.59
C VAL A 22 9.56 -6.59 6.53
N LEU A 23 10.46 -5.80 5.97
CA LEU A 23 11.44 -6.27 4.99
C LEU A 23 12.46 -7.18 5.67
N LEU A 24 12.23 -8.49 5.64
CA LEU A 24 13.14 -9.49 6.21
C LEU A 24 14.34 -9.75 5.28
N PRO A 25 15.58 -9.71 5.78
CA PRO A 25 16.75 -10.15 5.04
C PRO A 25 17.04 -11.65 5.31
N GLU A 26 17.07 -12.45 4.24
CA GLU A 26 17.43 -13.88 4.29
C GLU A 26 18.92 -14.10 4.65
N ASP A 27 19.12 -14.98 5.62
CA ASP A 27 20.29 -15.80 6.02
C ASP A 27 21.56 -15.21 6.68
N ASP A 28 21.90 -15.86 7.80
CA ASP A 28 22.75 -15.45 8.93
C ASP A 28 24.19 -14.97 8.61
N VAL A 29 24.63 -13.98 9.40
CA VAL A 29 25.98 -13.33 9.49
C VAL A 29 26.51 -12.61 8.23
N LEU A 30 26.45 -13.18 7.03
CA LEU A 30 26.77 -12.44 5.80
C LEU A 30 25.67 -11.42 5.49
N SER A 31 24.41 -11.76 5.77
CA SER A 31 23.25 -10.87 5.67
C SER A 31 23.41 -9.62 6.53
N THR A 32 23.96 -9.69 7.75
CA THR A 32 24.03 -8.50 8.61
C THR A 32 24.89 -7.40 8.01
N LYS A 33 26.04 -7.74 7.40
CA LYS A 33 26.91 -6.76 6.72
C LYS A 33 26.25 -6.19 5.46
N TYR A 34 25.59 -7.03 4.66
CA TYR A 34 24.85 -6.57 3.49
C TYR A 34 23.62 -5.74 3.87
N SER A 35 22.91 -6.09 4.93
CA SER A 35 21.73 -5.38 5.44
C SER A 35 22.10 -4.03 6.04
N VAL A 36 23.16 -3.96 6.84
CA VAL A 36 23.71 -2.68 7.32
C VAL A 36 24.16 -1.81 6.16
N LYS A 37 24.85 -2.37 5.17
CA LYS A 37 25.24 -1.63 3.96
C LYS A 37 24.02 -1.09 3.20
N ARG A 38 22.97 -1.89 3.03
CA ARG A 38 21.72 -1.50 2.35
C ARG A 38 20.96 -0.40 3.09
N ILE A 39 20.93 -0.48 4.42
CA ILE A 39 20.38 0.58 5.26
C ILE A 39 21.21 1.85 5.08
N LEU A 40 22.54 1.78 5.16
CA LEU A 40 23.42 2.92 4.91
C LEU A 40 23.22 3.50 3.50
N ASP A 41 23.11 2.67 2.48
CA ASP A 41 22.86 3.09 1.10
C ASP A 41 21.50 3.82 1.01
N SER A 42 20.46 3.34 1.70
CA SER A 42 19.15 4.01 1.79
C SER A 42 19.22 5.35 2.52
N MET A 43 19.99 5.45 3.61
CA MET A 43 20.21 6.69 4.34
C MET A 43 21.02 7.71 3.52
N ASN A 44 21.94 7.23 2.68
CA ASN A 44 22.73 8.09 1.82
C ASN A 44 21.87 8.78 0.74
N ILE A 45 20.78 8.14 0.28
CA ILE A 45 19.82 8.75 -0.65
C ILE A 45 19.25 10.05 -0.06
N PHE A 46 18.90 10.06 1.23
CA PHE A 46 18.39 11.26 1.90
C PHE A 46 19.45 12.37 2.08
N GLN A 47 20.75 12.04 1.99
CA GLN A 47 21.83 13.02 2.08
C GLN A 47 22.16 13.65 0.72
N ILE A 48 22.01 12.91 -0.37
CA ILE A 48 22.37 13.35 -1.73
C ILE A 48 21.20 13.95 -2.51
N ALA A 49 19.97 13.55 -2.19
CA ALA A 49 18.78 14.05 -2.86
C ALA A 49 18.44 15.47 -2.39
N GLU A 50 17.85 16.26 -3.28
CA GLU A 50 17.25 17.54 -2.86
C GLU A 50 16.16 17.28 -1.81
N PRO A 51 16.06 18.13 -0.77
CA PRO A 51 15.03 17.97 0.25
C PRO A 51 13.62 17.97 -0.35
N PRO A 52 12.75 17.00 0.01
CA PRO A 52 11.39 16.95 -0.53
C PRO A 52 10.50 17.94 0.23
N HIS A 53 10.47 19.18 -0.25
CA HIS A 53 9.83 20.30 0.44
C HIS A 53 8.33 20.08 0.64
N ASN A 54 7.64 19.51 -0.35
CA ASN A 54 6.20 19.28 -0.26
C ASN A 54 5.91 18.10 0.68
N LEU A 55 6.68 17.02 0.59
CA LEU A 55 6.56 15.87 1.50
C LEU A 55 6.79 16.27 2.95
N LEU A 56 7.86 17.01 3.25
CA LEU A 56 8.15 17.46 4.61
C LEU A 56 6.99 18.30 5.17
N LYS A 57 6.48 19.24 4.38
CA LYS A 57 5.31 20.07 4.74
C LYS A 57 4.04 19.24 4.95
N LEU A 58 3.87 18.12 4.24
CA LEU A 58 2.76 17.19 4.45
C LEU A 58 2.95 16.43 5.77
N LEU A 59 4.15 15.93 6.04
CA LEU A 59 4.48 15.16 7.24
C LEU A 59 4.38 16.00 8.52
N GLU A 60 4.73 17.30 8.46
CA GLU A 60 4.52 18.25 9.56
C GLU A 60 3.05 18.39 9.98
N LYS A 61 2.12 18.10 9.07
CA LYS A 61 0.67 18.13 9.34
C LYS A 61 0.12 16.77 9.77
N SER A 62 0.94 15.72 9.75
CA SER A 62 0.53 14.39 10.17
C SER A 62 0.36 14.34 11.69
N ILE A 63 -0.74 13.76 12.14
CA ILE A 63 -1.06 13.60 13.57
C ILE A 63 -0.70 12.22 14.13
N GLY A 64 -0.23 11.30 13.28
CA GLY A 64 0.15 9.95 13.70
C GLY A 64 0.14 8.94 12.55
N PHE A 65 0.55 7.71 12.87
CA PHE A 65 0.67 6.60 11.92
C PHE A 65 -0.08 5.34 12.39
N GLU A 66 -0.98 5.45 13.36
CA GLU A 66 -1.71 4.31 13.95
C GLU A 66 -2.48 3.49 12.90
N GLY A 67 -2.99 4.14 11.84
CA GLY A 67 -3.63 3.46 10.71
C GLY A 67 -2.69 2.58 9.87
N VAL A 68 -1.37 2.73 9.99
CA VAL A 68 -0.36 1.93 9.26
C VAL A 68 -0.24 0.51 9.83
N GLU A 69 -0.64 0.28 11.07
CA GLU A 69 -0.66 -1.08 11.64
C GLU A 69 -1.86 -1.89 11.14
N THR A 70 -2.94 -1.21 10.74
CA THR A 70 -4.24 -1.85 10.44
C THR A 70 -4.64 -1.83 8.97
N PHE A 71 -3.91 -1.10 8.09
CA PHE A 71 -4.32 -0.92 6.69
C PHE A 71 -4.28 -2.20 5.84
N ASP A 72 -3.51 -3.21 6.26
CA ASP A 72 -3.29 -4.45 5.51
C ASP A 72 -3.43 -5.68 6.40
N THR A 73 -4.62 -5.86 6.96
CA THR A 73 -4.91 -7.01 7.84
C THR A 73 -5.04 -8.33 7.06
N ASP A 74 -4.55 -9.42 7.66
CA ASP A 74 -4.74 -10.80 7.17
C ASP A 74 -6.19 -11.27 7.22
N GLN A 75 -7.08 -10.50 7.86
CA GLN A 75 -8.52 -10.77 7.88
C GLN A 75 -9.18 -10.57 6.51
N ILE A 76 -8.51 -9.89 5.56
CA ILE A 76 -9.04 -9.69 4.22
C ILE A 76 -8.70 -10.90 3.36
N GLN A 77 -9.75 -11.58 2.88
CA GLN A 77 -9.60 -12.70 1.98
C GLN A 77 -8.80 -12.31 0.72
N SER A 78 -7.67 -12.97 0.48
CA SER A 78 -6.90 -12.77 -0.74
C SER A 78 -7.73 -13.14 -1.97
N LEU A 79 -7.76 -12.24 -2.94
CA LEU A 79 -8.32 -12.53 -4.27
C LEU A 79 -7.31 -13.23 -5.18
N LEU A 80 -6.02 -13.17 -4.88
CA LEU A 80 -4.99 -13.82 -5.68
C LEU A 80 -4.60 -15.16 -5.06
N PRO A 81 -4.37 -16.20 -5.89
CA PRO A 81 -3.84 -17.49 -5.42
C PRO A 81 -2.38 -17.38 -4.97
N VAL A 82 -1.73 -16.23 -5.19
CA VAL A 82 -0.37 -15.95 -4.79
C VAL A 82 -0.32 -14.72 -3.89
N GLU A 83 0.41 -14.85 -2.79
CA GLU A 83 0.63 -13.76 -1.86
C GLU A 83 1.62 -12.75 -2.44
N LEU A 84 1.23 -11.48 -2.52
CA LEU A 84 2.09 -10.40 -2.96
C LEU A 84 2.83 -9.82 -1.76
N LYS A 85 4.16 -9.86 -1.77
CA LYS A 85 4.95 -9.09 -0.78
C LYS A 85 4.59 -7.62 -0.92
N ASN A 86 4.38 -6.94 0.19
CA ASN A 86 3.99 -5.54 0.17
C ASN A 86 5.06 -4.66 -0.49
N SER A 87 4.62 -3.80 -1.41
CA SER A 87 5.35 -2.59 -1.80
C SER A 87 4.72 -1.44 -1.04
N TRP A 88 5.53 -0.50 -0.58
CA TRP A 88 5.07 0.70 0.09
C TRP A 88 4.46 1.69 -0.91
N SER A 89 4.90 1.66 -2.17
CA SER A 89 4.41 2.58 -3.22
C SER A 89 2.93 2.40 -3.56
N LEU A 90 2.45 1.16 -3.70
CA LEU A 90 1.07 0.87 -4.14
C LEU A 90 0.02 1.31 -3.10
N PRO A 91 0.20 1.06 -1.79
CA PRO A 91 -0.68 1.60 -0.77
C PRO A 91 -0.74 3.12 -0.77
N ILE A 92 0.39 3.80 -0.87
CA ILE A 92 0.47 5.26 -0.95
C ILE A 92 -0.34 5.77 -2.14
N ILE A 93 -0.18 5.16 -3.33
CA ILE A 93 -0.91 5.54 -4.53
C ILE A 93 -2.41 5.27 -4.37
N SER A 94 -2.81 4.11 -3.84
CA SER A 94 -4.22 3.77 -3.62
C SER A 94 -4.91 4.73 -2.64
N LEU A 95 -4.27 5.04 -1.52
CA LEU A 95 -4.77 6.02 -0.55
C LEU A 95 -4.89 7.40 -1.20
N THR A 96 -3.89 7.81 -1.99
CA THR A 96 -3.94 9.08 -2.75
C THR A 96 -5.13 9.12 -3.70
N CYS A 97 -5.37 8.05 -4.46
CA CYS A 97 -6.54 7.94 -5.34
C CYS A 97 -7.86 8.14 -4.59
N ILE A 98 -7.98 7.59 -3.39
CA ILE A 98 -9.15 7.77 -2.52
C ILE A 98 -9.22 9.22 -2.01
N SER A 99 -8.10 9.79 -1.54
CA SER A 99 -8.07 11.13 -0.96
C SER A 99 -8.41 12.23 -1.96
N ILE A 100 -7.90 12.17 -3.19
CA ILE A 100 -8.10 13.25 -4.18
C ILE A 100 -9.54 13.34 -4.71
N VAL A 101 -10.33 12.28 -4.54
CA VAL A 101 -11.75 12.25 -4.95
C VAL A 101 -12.71 12.67 -3.85
N ILE A 102 -12.23 12.92 -2.63
CA ILE A 102 -13.08 13.41 -1.54
C ILE A 102 -13.62 14.79 -1.92
N PRO A 103 -14.96 14.98 -1.92
CA PRO A 103 -15.58 16.26 -2.27
C PRO A 103 -15.28 17.31 -1.20
N ASN A 104 -15.43 18.59 -1.56
CA ASN A 104 -15.18 19.75 -0.68
C ASN A 104 -13.74 19.94 -0.18
N ILE A 105 -12.77 19.18 -0.71
CA ILE A 105 -11.35 19.49 -0.54
C ILE A 105 -10.95 20.49 -1.63
N ASP A 106 -10.26 21.55 -1.24
CA ASP A 106 -9.73 22.56 -2.16
C ASP A 106 -8.75 21.95 -3.19
N GLU A 107 -8.74 22.46 -4.42
CA GLU A 107 -7.88 21.92 -5.48
C GLU A 107 -6.39 22.18 -5.20
N GLU A 108 -6.04 23.30 -4.56
CA GLU A 108 -4.67 23.59 -4.13
C GLU A 108 -4.18 22.55 -3.11
N VAL A 109 -5.07 22.10 -2.21
CA VAL A 109 -4.75 21.03 -1.23
C VAL A 109 -4.49 19.71 -1.96
N VAL A 110 -5.29 19.38 -2.97
CA VAL A 110 -5.11 18.19 -3.80
C VAL A 110 -3.79 18.26 -4.59
N ASP A 111 -3.50 19.39 -5.21
CA ASP A 111 -2.26 19.58 -5.97
C ASP A 111 -1.02 19.49 -5.06
N ASN A 112 -1.09 20.05 -3.85
CA ASN A 112 -0.03 19.93 -2.85
C ASN A 112 0.15 18.47 -2.40
N LEU A 113 -0.95 17.72 -2.20
CA LEU A 113 -0.89 16.29 -1.90
C LEU A 113 -0.20 15.52 -3.03
N LEU A 114 -0.57 15.77 -4.29
CA LEU A 114 0.02 15.09 -5.44
C LEU A 114 1.51 15.38 -5.60
N LYS A 115 1.95 16.63 -5.39
CA LYS A 115 3.38 16.98 -5.37
C LYS A 115 4.13 16.26 -4.25
N SER A 116 3.53 16.23 -3.05
CA SER A 116 4.10 15.55 -1.88
C SER A 116 4.24 14.04 -2.12
N VAL A 117 3.23 13.42 -2.75
CA VAL A 117 3.24 11.99 -3.09
C VAL A 117 4.23 11.71 -4.21
N ASP A 118 4.37 12.59 -5.20
CA ASP A 118 5.38 12.45 -6.26
C ASP A 118 6.80 12.42 -5.68
N GLU A 119 7.11 13.34 -4.77
CA GLU A 119 8.36 13.35 -4.00
C GLU A 119 8.48 12.07 -3.15
N CYS A 120 7.43 11.68 -2.43
CA CYS A 120 7.39 10.48 -1.59
C CYS A 120 7.70 9.19 -2.37
N LEU A 121 7.15 9.06 -3.58
CA LEU A 121 7.35 7.87 -4.41
C LEU A 121 8.78 7.74 -4.93
N TYR A 122 9.49 8.86 -5.12
CA TYR A 122 10.92 8.84 -5.41
C TYR A 122 11.70 8.21 -4.25
N PHE A 123 11.52 8.71 -3.02
CA PHE A 123 12.22 8.18 -1.84
C PHE A 123 11.81 6.75 -1.54
N THR A 124 10.52 6.44 -1.61
CA THR A 124 10.00 5.09 -1.39
C THR A 124 10.62 4.11 -2.38
N GLY A 125 10.70 4.45 -3.67
CA GLY A 125 11.30 3.60 -4.68
C GLY A 125 12.79 3.34 -4.45
N GLU A 126 13.52 4.34 -3.96
CA GLU A 126 14.94 4.24 -3.62
C GLU A 126 15.18 3.44 -2.33
N VAL A 127 14.39 3.68 -1.29
CA VAL A 127 14.43 2.88 -0.04
C VAL A 127 14.06 1.43 -0.32
N GLU A 128 13.00 1.17 -1.10
CA GLU A 128 12.63 -0.16 -1.56
C GLU A 128 13.78 -0.83 -2.33
N ARG A 129 14.46 -0.11 -3.23
CA ARG A 129 15.61 -0.60 -4.00
C ARG A 129 16.79 -0.99 -3.10
N CYS A 130 17.04 -0.21 -2.07
CA CYS A 130 18.15 -0.43 -1.15
C CYS A 130 17.84 -1.54 -0.15
N LEU A 131 16.72 -1.46 0.57
CA LEU A 131 16.38 -2.35 1.68
C LEU A 131 15.91 -3.72 1.25
N ASN A 132 15.30 -3.84 0.08
CA ASN A 132 14.82 -5.13 -0.39
C ASN A 132 15.29 -5.40 -1.84
N LYS A 133 15.23 -6.66 -2.28
CA LYS A 133 14.99 -6.92 -3.71
C LYS A 133 13.47 -7.06 -3.79
N PRO A 134 12.66 -6.02 -3.55
CA PRO A 134 11.26 -6.17 -3.85
C PRO A 134 11.21 -6.45 -5.34
N SER A 135 10.32 -7.34 -5.70
CA SER A 135 10.28 -7.84 -7.04
C SER A 135 10.02 -6.68 -8.00
N LEU A 136 10.97 -6.46 -8.89
CA LEU A 136 11.07 -5.28 -9.76
C LEU A 136 9.75 -4.96 -10.49
N TYR A 137 8.88 -5.96 -10.64
CA TYR A 137 7.53 -5.85 -11.19
C TYR A 137 6.54 -5.07 -10.30
N ILE A 138 6.55 -5.18 -8.95
CA ILE A 138 5.60 -4.45 -8.10
C ILE A 138 5.90 -2.95 -8.14
N ARG A 139 7.18 -2.59 -8.01
CA ARG A 139 7.62 -1.19 -8.15
C ARG A 139 7.26 -0.65 -9.53
N ARG A 140 7.48 -1.44 -10.58
CA ARG A 140 7.08 -1.08 -11.95
C ARG A 140 5.57 -0.87 -12.05
N ALA A 141 4.76 -1.68 -11.38
CA ALA A 141 3.32 -1.50 -11.35
C ALA A 141 2.92 -0.17 -10.69
N GLY A 142 3.54 0.18 -9.55
CA GLY A 142 3.38 1.48 -8.90
C GLY A 142 3.76 2.65 -9.82
N SER A 143 4.94 2.60 -10.45
CA SER A 143 5.40 3.66 -11.36
C SER A 143 4.48 3.83 -12.57
N ILE A 144 4.03 2.74 -13.19
CA ILE A 144 3.09 2.80 -14.34
C ILE A 144 1.77 3.42 -13.88
N LEU A 145 1.21 2.96 -12.75
CA LEU A 145 -0.05 3.48 -12.22
C LEU A 145 0.06 4.98 -11.93
N TRP A 146 1.10 5.40 -11.23
CA TRP A 146 1.29 6.80 -10.85
C TRP A 146 1.48 7.70 -12.06
N LEU A 147 2.50 7.44 -12.88
CA LEU A 147 2.91 8.34 -13.96
C LEU A 147 1.90 8.36 -15.11
N ASN A 148 1.30 7.21 -15.45
CA ASN A 148 0.47 7.10 -16.65
C ASN A 148 -1.03 7.24 -16.35
N TYR A 149 -1.50 7.09 -15.11
CA TYR A 149 -2.93 7.09 -14.81
C TYR A 149 -3.31 8.12 -13.74
N VAL A 150 -2.58 8.20 -12.63
CA VAL A 150 -3.02 9.00 -11.48
C VAL A 150 -2.58 10.46 -11.59
N LYS A 151 -1.26 10.70 -11.73
CA LYS A 151 -0.63 12.01 -11.55
C LYS A 151 -1.19 13.09 -12.47
N ASP A 152 -1.29 12.80 -13.77
CA ASP A 152 -1.73 13.79 -14.76
C ASP A 152 -3.12 13.46 -15.32
N ASN A 153 -3.46 12.18 -15.40
CA ASN A 153 -4.69 11.73 -16.06
C ASN A 153 -5.90 11.64 -15.13
N ARG A 154 -5.72 11.80 -13.80
CA ARG A 154 -6.77 11.70 -12.77
C ARG A 154 -7.62 10.45 -12.99
N LYS A 155 -6.96 9.30 -13.16
CA LYS A 155 -7.58 7.99 -13.33
C LYS A 155 -6.90 6.96 -12.45
N TRP A 156 -7.68 6.01 -11.97
CA TRP A 156 -7.18 4.77 -11.41
C TRP A 156 -7.76 3.64 -12.23
N LEU A 157 -6.91 2.98 -13.03
CA LEU A 157 -7.34 2.06 -14.08
C LEU A 157 -8.40 2.72 -14.99
N ASP A 158 -9.60 2.15 -15.05
CA ASP A 158 -10.73 2.67 -15.83
C ASP A 158 -11.67 3.56 -15.00
N THR A 159 -11.38 3.77 -13.71
CA THR A 159 -12.15 4.61 -12.78
C THR A 159 -11.64 6.05 -12.83
N THR A 160 -12.58 7.00 -12.97
CA THR A 160 -12.28 8.44 -12.92
C THR A 160 -11.93 8.89 -11.51
N LEU A 161 -10.91 9.74 -11.36
CA LEU A 161 -10.56 10.40 -10.09
C LEU A 161 -11.01 11.87 -10.08
N ARG A 162 -12.10 12.19 -10.79
CA ARG A 162 -12.72 13.51 -10.75
C ARG A 162 -13.71 13.60 -9.60
N LYS A 163 -13.56 14.61 -8.73
CA LYS A 163 -14.45 14.88 -7.57
C LYS A 163 -15.94 14.85 -7.92
N SER A 164 -16.32 15.38 -9.09
CA SER A 164 -17.71 15.41 -9.56
C SER A 164 -18.38 14.04 -9.67
N ALA A 165 -17.61 12.94 -9.82
CA ALA A 165 -18.15 11.57 -9.86
C ALA A 165 -18.46 10.99 -8.46
N TYR A 166 -18.12 11.75 -7.41
CA TYR A 166 -18.24 11.37 -6.01
C TYR A 166 -19.03 12.37 -5.17
N GLU A 167 -19.61 13.39 -5.81
CA GLU A 167 -20.47 14.38 -5.16
C GLU A 167 -21.63 13.68 -4.43
N GLY A 168 -21.87 14.09 -3.18
CA GLY A 168 -22.91 13.50 -2.32
C GLY A 168 -22.60 12.10 -1.75
N LYS A 169 -21.43 11.51 -2.04
CA LYS A 169 -21.01 10.25 -1.39
C LYS A 169 -20.38 10.52 -0.03
N THR A 170 -20.67 9.64 0.93
CA THR A 170 -19.96 9.62 2.22
C THR A 170 -18.52 9.15 2.03
N PRO A 171 -17.58 9.47 2.95
CA PRO A 171 -16.21 8.96 2.88
C PRO A 171 -16.15 7.42 2.72
N THR A 172 -16.94 6.70 3.51
CA THR A 172 -17.06 5.23 3.39
C THR A 172 -17.62 4.80 2.03
N GLY A 173 -18.58 5.54 1.47
CA GLY A 173 -19.13 5.28 0.13
C GLY A 173 -18.11 5.52 -0.98
N ILE A 174 -17.20 6.48 -0.81
CA ILE A 174 -16.08 6.74 -1.72
C ILE A 174 -15.11 5.57 -1.71
N VAL A 175 -14.63 5.16 -0.53
CA VAL A 175 -13.71 4.01 -0.39
C VAL A 175 -14.30 2.75 -1.03
N LYS A 176 -15.55 2.41 -0.70
CA LYS A 176 -16.25 1.23 -1.23
C LYS A 176 -16.49 1.28 -2.74
N SER A 177 -16.47 2.46 -3.37
CA SER A 177 -16.71 2.57 -4.81
C SER A 177 -15.55 2.08 -5.67
N PHE A 178 -14.36 1.92 -5.09
CA PHE A 178 -13.20 1.33 -5.79
C PHE A 178 -13.22 -0.21 -5.77
N THR A 179 -13.91 -0.81 -4.80
CA THR A 179 -13.93 -2.26 -4.59
C THR A 179 -14.43 -3.06 -5.81
N PRO A 180 -15.56 -2.72 -6.47
CA PRO A 180 -16.07 -3.54 -7.57
C PRO A 180 -15.12 -3.61 -8.77
N THR A 181 -14.49 -2.48 -9.12
CA THR A 181 -13.51 -2.44 -10.21
C THR A 181 -12.25 -3.22 -9.85
N ALA A 182 -11.79 -3.13 -8.60
CA ALA A 182 -10.64 -3.90 -8.13
C ALA A 182 -10.92 -5.42 -8.19
N GLU A 183 -12.07 -5.84 -7.66
CA GLU A 183 -12.53 -7.24 -7.66
C GLU A 183 -12.68 -7.78 -9.09
N ASP A 184 -13.28 -7.00 -9.99
CA ASP A 184 -13.50 -7.39 -11.39
C ASP A 184 -12.17 -7.65 -12.12
N VAL A 185 -11.18 -6.77 -11.95
CA VAL A 185 -9.86 -6.91 -12.59
C VAL A 185 -9.14 -8.18 -12.11
N VAL A 186 -9.13 -8.43 -10.80
CA VAL A 186 -8.46 -9.62 -10.24
C VAL A 186 -9.22 -10.90 -10.60
N THR A 187 -10.55 -10.88 -10.53
CA THR A 187 -11.40 -12.05 -10.84
C THR A 187 -11.32 -12.43 -12.31
N LYS A 188 -11.31 -11.45 -13.23
CA LYS A 188 -11.12 -11.70 -14.67
C LYS A 188 -9.78 -12.34 -14.97
N PHE A 189 -8.72 -11.88 -14.30
CA PHE A 189 -7.40 -12.49 -14.43
C PHE A 189 -7.41 -13.95 -13.96
N ASN A 190 -7.92 -14.23 -12.76
CA ASN A 190 -7.98 -15.60 -12.23
C ASN A 190 -8.78 -16.55 -13.10
N ARG A 191 -9.89 -16.08 -13.70
CA ARG A 191 -10.66 -16.88 -14.65
C ARG A 191 -9.86 -17.22 -15.90
N GLY A 192 -9.05 -16.28 -16.38
CA GLY A 192 -8.19 -16.48 -17.55
C GLY A 192 -7.02 -17.44 -17.29
N THR A 193 -6.60 -17.60 -16.03
CA THR A 193 -5.55 -18.54 -15.61
C THR A 193 -6.09 -19.86 -15.08
N ASN A 194 -7.41 -20.10 -15.15
CA ASN A 194 -8.09 -21.23 -14.50
C ASN A 194 -7.80 -21.37 -12.99
N GLY A 195 -7.44 -20.26 -12.32
CA GLY A 195 -7.03 -20.27 -10.93
C GLY A 195 -5.65 -20.87 -10.68
N GLU A 196 -4.89 -21.24 -11.72
CA GLU A 196 -3.53 -21.73 -11.55
C GLU A 196 -2.63 -20.61 -10.99
N PRO A 197 -1.73 -20.94 -10.03
CA PRO A 197 -0.78 -19.97 -9.50
C PRO A 197 0.14 -19.46 -10.61
N VAL A 198 0.13 -18.16 -10.83
CA VAL A 198 1.08 -17.50 -11.73
C VAL A 198 2.26 -17.00 -10.91
N GLU A 199 3.48 -17.17 -11.44
CA GLU A 199 4.68 -16.55 -10.87
C GLU A 199 4.44 -15.05 -10.66
N LYS A 200 4.83 -14.54 -9.49
CA LYS A 200 4.49 -13.17 -9.10
C LYS A 200 5.03 -12.15 -10.12
N GLU A 201 6.17 -12.45 -10.73
CA GLU A 201 6.87 -11.69 -11.77
C GLU A 201 6.10 -11.55 -13.09
N LYS A 202 5.17 -12.47 -13.34
CA LYS A 202 4.34 -12.51 -14.55
C LYS A 202 2.98 -11.86 -14.33
N LEU A 203 2.66 -11.39 -13.11
CA LEU A 203 1.41 -10.70 -12.84
C LEU A 203 1.33 -9.39 -13.65
N PRO A 204 0.22 -9.16 -14.37
CA PRO A 204 0.00 -7.88 -15.03
C PRO A 204 -0.05 -6.75 -13.99
N TRP A 205 0.59 -5.61 -14.30
CA TRP A 205 0.65 -4.48 -13.38
C TRP A 205 -0.74 -3.99 -12.91
N LYS A 206 -1.77 -4.09 -13.76
CA LYS A 206 -3.16 -3.76 -13.43
C LYS A 206 -3.72 -4.66 -12.33
N VAL A 207 -3.38 -5.94 -12.34
CA VAL A 207 -3.81 -6.93 -11.34
C VAL A 207 -3.12 -6.64 -10.00
N THR A 208 -1.82 -6.33 -10.02
CA THR A 208 -1.08 -5.91 -8.83
C THR A 208 -1.67 -4.64 -8.21
N ALA A 209 -1.95 -3.62 -9.03
CA ALA A 209 -2.59 -2.38 -8.60
C ALA A 209 -4.01 -2.60 -8.05
N ALA A 210 -4.81 -3.43 -8.73
CA ALA A 210 -6.17 -3.79 -8.32
C ALA A 210 -6.18 -4.50 -6.97
N ASN A 211 -5.28 -5.47 -6.76
CA ASN A 211 -5.15 -6.16 -5.49
C ASN A 211 -4.85 -5.20 -4.33
N SER A 212 -3.93 -4.25 -4.54
CA SER A 212 -3.60 -3.23 -3.52
C SER A 212 -4.82 -2.36 -3.16
N MET A 213 -5.55 -1.87 -4.16
CA MET A 213 -6.77 -1.08 -3.92
C MET A 213 -7.85 -1.91 -3.24
N TYR A 214 -8.02 -3.18 -3.63
CA TYR A 214 -8.99 -4.09 -3.00
C TYR A 214 -8.72 -4.24 -1.50
N ARG A 215 -7.46 -4.56 -1.13
CA ARG A 215 -7.09 -4.73 0.29
C ARG A 215 -7.36 -3.44 1.07
N ILE A 216 -6.92 -2.28 0.58
CA ILE A 216 -7.16 -0.99 1.24
C ILE A 216 -8.65 -0.65 1.38
N ALA A 217 -9.43 -0.89 0.32
CA ALA A 217 -10.85 -0.57 0.35
C ALA A 217 -11.66 -1.50 1.27
N LYS A 218 -11.15 -2.72 1.54
CA LYS A 218 -11.77 -3.70 2.43
C LYS A 218 -11.27 -3.59 3.88
N SER A 219 -10.06 -3.09 4.12
CA SER A 219 -9.54 -2.84 5.48
C SER A 219 -10.20 -1.64 6.14
N TYR A 220 -10.72 -0.70 5.34
CA TYR A 220 -11.44 0.44 5.89
C TYR A 220 -12.72 -0.03 6.63
N PRO A 221 -12.81 0.19 7.95
CA PRO A 221 -13.81 -0.47 8.78
C PRO A 221 -15.23 -0.10 8.38
N ALA A 222 -16.12 -1.08 8.51
CA ALA A 222 -17.57 -0.89 8.52
C ALA A 222 -18.09 -0.14 9.78
N TYR A 223 -17.19 0.47 10.56
CA TYR A 223 -17.46 1.17 11.82
C TYR A 223 -17.26 2.68 11.62
N VAL A 224 -18.23 3.32 10.99
CA VAL A 224 -18.61 4.72 11.24
C VAL A 224 -20.11 4.72 11.48
#